data_AF-A0A354DGT3-F1
#
_entry.id   AF-A0A354DGT3-F1
#
_cell.length_a   1.000
_cell.length_b   1.000
_cell.length_c   1.000
_cell.angle_alpha   90.00
_cell.angle_beta   90.00
_cell.angle_gamma   90.00
#
_symmetry.space_group_name_H-M   'P 1'
#
loop_
_entity.id
_entity.type
_entity.pdbx_description
1 polymer ?
#
loop_
_entity_poly.entity_id
_entity_poly.type
_entity_poly.pdbx_seq_one_letter_code
_entity_poly.pdbx_strand_id
1 'polypeptide(L)'
;PIVKGDSIEVLSMFAQYPKYNVIATGYTPGPESTGKNSSHPAYGITYSGVKVRRDTFSTIAADTRVFPLGTILYIPGYGYGIVTDTGSAIKGNKIDLFFDTVEDVFREWGKKRLDVYIIEMGKGKVDEQTLHELNNFRGSVASK
;
A
#
# COMPACT_ATOMS: atom_id res chain seq x y z
N PRO A 1 9.05 -2.69 11.63
CA PRO A 1 10.00 -1.69 12.15
C PRO A 1 11.30 -1.63 11.33
N ILE A 2 11.42 -0.67 10.41
CA ILE A 2 12.36 0.49 10.41
C ILE A 2 11.81 1.42 9.31
N VAL A 3 11.52 2.68 9.64
CA VAL A 3 11.32 3.75 8.64
C VAL A 3 12.20 4.94 9.01
N LYS A 4 13.33 5.05 8.31
CA LYS A 4 13.84 6.35 7.82
C LYS A 4 14.92 6.11 6.75
N GLY A 5 14.54 6.36 5.49
CA GLY A 5 15.43 6.38 4.32
C GLY A 5 16.00 5.01 3.96
N ASP A 6 15.44 4.36 2.94
CA ASP A 6 16.02 3.14 2.40
C ASP A 6 17.48 3.40 2.02
N SER A 7 18.38 2.48 2.42
CA SER A 7 19.79 2.60 2.06
C SER A 7 19.94 2.54 0.54
N ILE A 8 21.05 3.10 0.02
CA ILE A 8 21.37 3.01 -1.41
C ILE A 8 21.38 1.55 -1.88
N GLU A 9 21.78 0.63 -1.02
CA GLU A 9 21.75 -0.82 -1.27
C GLU A 9 20.32 -1.34 -1.45
N VAL A 10 19.38 -0.96 -0.56
CA VAL A 10 17.97 -1.35 -0.74
C VAL A 10 17.40 -0.76 -2.02
N LEU A 11 17.68 0.50 -2.33
CA LEU A 11 17.20 1.12 -3.56
C LEU A 11 17.83 0.51 -4.82
N SER A 12 19.08 0.05 -4.76
CA SER A 12 19.73 -0.61 -5.89
C SER A 12 19.12 -1.98 -6.18
N MET A 13 18.60 -2.69 -5.17
CA MET A 13 17.84 -3.93 -5.34
C MET A 13 16.53 -3.75 -6.11
N PHE A 14 16.04 -2.51 -6.27
CA PHE A 14 14.83 -2.22 -7.03
C PHE A 14 15.09 -1.45 -8.34
N ALA A 15 16.34 -1.07 -8.62
CA ALA A 15 16.70 -0.25 -9.77
C ALA A 15 16.35 -0.90 -11.13
N GLN A 16 16.23 -2.23 -11.17
CA GLN A 16 15.82 -3.02 -12.33
C GLN A 16 14.32 -2.95 -12.62
N TYR A 17 13.49 -2.54 -11.66
CA TYR A 17 12.05 -2.45 -11.85
C TYR A 17 11.65 -1.11 -12.48
N PRO A 18 10.57 -1.09 -13.29
CA PRO A 18 10.00 0.16 -13.79
C PRO A 18 9.65 1.10 -12.64
N LYS A 19 10.03 2.37 -12.79
CA LYS A 19 9.70 3.44 -11.85
C LYS A 19 8.49 4.24 -12.31
N TYR A 20 7.70 4.72 -11.37
CA TYR A 20 6.58 5.63 -11.64
C TYR A 20 6.55 6.74 -10.60
N ASN A 21 6.49 8.00 -11.05
CA ASN A 21 6.44 9.15 -10.14
C ASN A 21 5.02 9.39 -9.64
N VAL A 22 4.83 9.35 -8.32
CA VAL A 22 3.53 9.49 -7.68
C VAL A 22 3.51 10.62 -6.66
N ILE A 23 2.31 11.08 -6.34
CA ILE A 23 2.02 11.81 -5.10
C ILE A 23 1.43 10.80 -4.12
N ALA A 24 2.10 10.58 -3.00
CA ALA A 24 1.64 9.66 -1.96
C ALA A 24 1.12 10.42 -0.74
N THR A 25 -0.06 10.03 -0.27
CA THR A 25 -0.66 10.44 1.01
C THR A 25 -0.82 9.22 1.93
N GLY A 26 -1.27 9.44 3.16
CA GLY A 26 -1.63 8.35 4.07
C GLY A 26 -3.09 8.48 4.51
N TYR A 27 -3.75 7.34 4.71
CA TYR A 27 -5.13 7.23 5.17
C TYR A 27 -5.29 6.11 6.19
N THR A 28 -6.44 6.10 6.84
CA THR A 28 -6.82 5.22 7.96
C THR A 28 -8.22 4.65 7.69
N PRO A 29 -8.71 3.65 8.45
CA PRO A 29 -10.07 3.15 8.25
C PRO A 29 -11.14 4.09 8.84
N GLY A 30 -10.72 5.07 9.65
CA GLY A 30 -11.59 5.97 10.41
C GLY A 30 -12.42 6.96 9.57
N PRO A 31 -13.38 7.65 10.21
CA PRO A 31 -14.30 8.56 9.55
C PRO A 31 -13.60 9.75 8.87
N GLU A 32 -12.43 10.17 9.36
CA GLU A 32 -11.58 11.21 8.78
C GLU A 32 -11.12 10.90 7.34
N SER A 33 -11.01 9.61 7.02
CA SER A 33 -10.56 9.13 5.71
C SER A 33 -11.72 8.54 4.89
N THR A 34 -12.61 7.78 5.53
CA THR A 34 -13.60 6.94 4.83
C THR A 34 -15.05 7.35 5.08
N GLY A 35 -15.31 8.24 6.04
CA GLY A 35 -16.66 8.55 6.53
C GLY A 35 -17.32 7.42 7.33
N LYS A 36 -16.61 6.32 7.63
CA LYS A 36 -17.13 5.15 8.35
C LYS A 36 -16.53 5.04 9.74
N ASN A 37 -17.36 4.65 10.71
CA ASN A 37 -16.91 4.30 12.06
C ASN A 37 -16.88 2.77 12.23
N SER A 38 -16.37 2.28 13.36
CA SER A 38 -16.17 0.86 13.63
C SER A 38 -17.44 0.00 13.65
N SER A 39 -18.64 0.60 13.81
CA SER A 39 -19.91 -0.12 13.74
C SER A 39 -20.47 -0.23 12.32
N HIS A 40 -19.89 0.46 11.34
CA HIS A 40 -20.31 0.37 9.94
C HIS A 40 -19.89 -0.98 9.34
N PRO A 41 -20.77 -1.70 8.62
CA PRO A 41 -20.46 -3.05 8.11
C PRO A 41 -19.28 -3.09 7.12
N ALA A 42 -19.05 -1.99 6.40
CA ALA A 42 -17.91 -1.82 5.50
C ALA A 42 -16.70 -1.09 6.12
N TYR A 43 -16.63 -0.98 7.45
CA TYR A 43 -15.47 -0.40 8.14
C TYR A 43 -14.22 -1.24 7.90
N GLY A 44 -13.13 -0.60 7.46
CA GLY A 44 -11.88 -1.28 7.15
C GLY A 44 -11.95 -2.26 5.96
N ILE A 45 -13.02 -2.22 5.15
CA ILE A 45 -13.11 -3.03 3.92
C ILE A 45 -12.78 -2.14 2.71
N THR A 46 -11.78 -2.57 1.95
CA THR A 46 -11.32 -1.90 0.72
C THR A 46 -12.27 -2.17 -0.45
N TYR A 47 -12.10 -1.43 -1.56
CA TYR A 47 -12.84 -1.64 -2.80
C TYR A 47 -12.77 -3.08 -3.33
N SER A 48 -11.63 -3.77 -3.18
CA SER A 48 -11.48 -5.18 -3.60
C SER A 48 -12.26 -6.16 -2.72
N GLY A 49 -12.72 -5.74 -1.55
CA GLY A 49 -13.40 -6.59 -0.56
C GLY A 49 -12.47 -7.15 0.52
N VAL A 50 -11.15 -6.97 0.42
CA VAL A 50 -10.22 -7.35 1.50
C VAL A 50 -10.21 -6.32 2.61
N LYS A 51 -9.90 -6.76 3.83
CA LYS A 51 -9.66 -5.90 4.99
C LYS A 51 -8.32 -5.18 4.87
N VAL A 52 -8.34 -3.89 5.18
CA VAL A 52 -7.14 -3.06 5.31
C VAL A 52 -6.15 -3.71 6.29
N ARG A 53 -4.86 -3.60 5.99
CA ARG A 53 -3.78 -4.05 6.89
C ARG A 53 -2.48 -3.32 6.64
N ARG A 54 -1.75 -3.09 7.73
CA ARG A 54 -0.35 -2.66 7.73
C ARG A 54 0.53 -3.86 8.08
N ASP A 55 1.22 -4.41 7.09
CA ASP A 55 2.06 -5.61 7.19
C ASP A 55 3.19 -5.56 6.15
N THR A 56 3.93 -6.66 5.97
CA THR A 56 4.96 -6.85 4.95
C THR A 56 4.47 -6.41 3.57
N PHE A 57 3.28 -6.87 3.17
CA PHE A 57 2.48 -6.31 2.10
C PHE A 57 1.27 -5.60 2.71
N SER A 58 1.30 -4.28 2.65
CA SER A 58 0.23 -3.43 3.17
C SER A 58 -0.78 -3.07 2.07
N THR A 59 -2.06 -2.91 2.45
CA THR A 59 -3.10 -2.46 1.51
C THR A 59 -2.91 -0.99 1.14
N ILE A 60 -2.99 -0.64 -0.15
CA ILE A 60 -2.95 0.75 -0.61
C ILE A 60 -4.11 1.05 -1.57
N ALA A 61 -4.45 2.34 -1.68
CA ALA A 61 -5.39 2.84 -2.66
C ALA A 61 -4.67 3.46 -3.86
N ALA A 62 -5.19 3.23 -5.07
CA ALA A 62 -4.67 3.85 -6.30
C ALA A 62 -5.76 4.02 -7.37
N ASP A 63 -5.43 4.69 -8.47
CA ASP A 63 -6.24 4.69 -9.69
C ASP A 63 -6.04 3.37 -10.44
N THR A 64 -7.09 2.54 -10.53
CA THR A 64 -7.02 1.21 -11.16
C THR A 64 -6.76 1.23 -12.66
N ARG A 65 -6.87 2.39 -13.32
CA ARG A 65 -6.49 2.57 -14.73
C ARG A 65 -4.97 2.69 -14.90
N VAL A 66 -4.27 3.10 -13.84
CA VAL A 66 -2.80 3.21 -13.80
C VAL A 66 -2.21 1.97 -13.13
N PHE A 67 -2.74 1.60 -11.97
CA PHE A 67 -2.32 0.43 -11.21
C PHE A 67 -3.54 -0.45 -10.92
N PRO A 68 -3.82 -1.46 -11.76
CA PRO A 68 -4.93 -2.38 -11.52
C PRO A 68 -4.88 -3.02 -10.14
N LEU A 69 -6.03 -3.48 -9.63
CA LEU A 69 -6.06 -4.23 -8.37
C LEU A 69 -5.11 -5.43 -8.42
N GLY A 70 -4.40 -5.65 -7.32
CA GLY A 70 -3.34 -6.65 -7.18
C GLY A 70 -1.95 -6.15 -7.59
N THR A 71 -1.80 -4.93 -8.12
CA THR A 71 -0.46 -4.39 -8.42
C THR A 71 0.35 -4.29 -7.13
N ILE A 72 1.58 -4.80 -7.18
CA ILE A 72 2.54 -4.75 -6.08
C ILE A 72 3.56 -3.66 -6.38
N LEU A 73 3.67 -2.71 -5.46
CA LEU A 73 4.63 -1.62 -5.49
C LEU A 73 5.61 -1.77 -4.34
N TYR A 74 6.87 -1.44 -4.59
CA TYR A 74 7.78 -1.05 -3.52
C TYR A 74 7.79 0.47 -3.39
N ILE A 75 7.51 0.95 -2.19
CA ILE A 75 7.29 2.37 -1.90
C ILE A 75 8.34 2.80 -0.88
N PRO A 76 9.36 3.58 -1.30
CA PRO A 76 10.47 3.92 -0.42
C PRO A 76 10.03 4.57 0.89
N GLY A 77 10.54 4.04 2.00
CA GLY A 77 10.16 4.47 3.35
C GLY A 77 8.77 4.00 3.82
N TYR A 78 8.04 3.19 3.06
CA TYR A 78 6.80 2.55 3.50
C TYR A 78 6.90 1.02 3.46
N GLY A 79 7.50 0.46 2.40
CA GLY A 79 7.62 -0.97 2.15
C GLY A 79 6.77 -1.42 0.96
N TYR A 80 6.38 -2.70 0.94
CA TYR A 80 5.53 -3.22 -0.14
C TYR A 80 4.07 -2.81 0.07
N GLY A 81 3.47 -2.28 -0.98
CA GLY A 81 2.06 -1.96 -1.06
C GLY A 81 1.37 -2.78 -2.15
N ILE A 82 0.22 -3.36 -1.84
CA ILE A 82 -0.65 -4.02 -2.82
C ILE A 82 -1.91 -3.19 -3.06
N VAL A 83 -2.18 -2.88 -4.32
CA VAL A 83 -3.34 -2.08 -4.71
C VAL A 83 -4.61 -2.90 -4.49
N THR A 84 -5.35 -2.54 -3.46
CA THR A 84 -6.57 -3.24 -3.01
C THR A 84 -7.76 -2.30 -2.91
N ASP A 85 -7.50 -0.99 -2.90
CA ASP A 85 -8.52 0.02 -2.70
C ASP A 85 -8.50 1.12 -3.78
N THR A 86 -9.56 1.92 -3.80
CA THR A 86 -9.70 3.10 -4.64
C THR A 86 -10.26 4.26 -3.82
N GLY A 87 -10.07 5.49 -4.31
CA GLY A 87 -10.66 6.68 -3.70
C GLY A 87 -11.15 7.66 -4.76
N SER A 88 -12.14 8.49 -4.40
CA SER A 88 -12.65 9.54 -5.28
C SER A 88 -11.55 10.57 -5.61
N ALA A 89 -10.71 10.92 -4.64
CA ALA A 89 -9.58 11.84 -4.79
C ALA A 89 -8.29 11.18 -5.32
N ILE A 90 -8.24 9.84 -5.33
CA ILE A 90 -7.08 9.04 -5.73
C ILE A 90 -7.21 8.72 -7.22
N LYS A 91 -6.70 9.63 -8.06
CA LYS A 91 -6.78 9.60 -9.53
C LYS A 91 -5.42 9.91 -10.16
N GLY A 92 -5.14 9.29 -11.31
CA GLY A 92 -3.88 9.43 -12.02
C GLY A 92 -2.71 8.88 -11.21
N ASN A 93 -1.65 9.68 -11.06
CA ASN A 93 -0.44 9.30 -10.34
C ASN A 93 -0.52 9.51 -8.82
N LYS A 94 -1.70 9.36 -8.22
CA LYS A 94 -1.89 9.46 -6.77
C LYS A 94 -2.03 8.07 -6.17
N ILE A 95 -1.38 7.86 -5.02
CA ILE A 95 -1.57 6.68 -4.18
C ILE A 95 -1.86 7.12 -2.74
N ASP A 96 -2.62 6.30 -2.03
CA ASP A 96 -2.91 6.50 -0.61
C ASP A 96 -2.47 5.27 0.19
N LEU A 97 -1.63 5.50 1.19
CA LEU A 97 -1.00 4.43 1.95
C LEU A 97 -1.77 4.18 3.24
N PHE A 98 -2.11 2.93 3.51
CA PHE A 98 -2.83 2.60 4.73
C PHE A 98 -1.93 2.70 5.96
N PHE A 99 -2.47 3.28 7.02
CA PHE A 99 -1.94 3.28 8.38
C PHE A 99 -3.04 2.92 9.37
N ASP A 100 -2.66 2.29 10.48
CA ASP A 100 -3.63 1.89 11.51
C ASP A 100 -4.20 3.10 12.26
N THR A 101 -3.39 4.15 12.46
CA THR A 101 -3.78 5.35 13.20
C THR A 101 -3.42 6.65 12.47
N VAL A 102 -4.13 7.72 12.81
CA VAL A 102 -3.88 9.07 12.27
C VAL A 102 -2.50 9.58 12.73
N GLU A 103 -2.13 9.26 13.96
CA GLU A 103 -0.82 9.58 14.53
C GLU A 103 0.33 8.97 13.71
N ASP A 104 0.16 7.75 13.21
CA ASP A 104 1.16 7.08 12.37
C ASP A 104 1.31 7.79 11.01
N VAL A 105 0.21 8.25 10.41
CA VAL A 105 0.25 9.05 9.17
C VAL A 105 1.12 10.29 9.36
N PHE A 106 0.92 11.03 10.45
CA PHE A 106 1.67 12.25 10.75
C PHE A 106 3.13 11.97 11.08
N ARG A 107 3.40 10.91 11.85
CA ARG A 107 4.75 10.58 12.32
C ARG A 107 5.63 9.97 11.22
N GLU A 108 5.05 9.17 10.32
CA GLU A 108 5.82 8.31 9.42
C GLU A 108 5.81 8.75 7.95
N TRP A 109 4.76 9.46 7.51
CA TRP A 109 4.57 9.71 6.08
C TRP A 109 4.65 11.17 5.66
N GLY A 110 3.61 11.94 5.99
CA GLY A 110 3.32 13.22 5.33
C GLY A 110 3.05 13.09 3.82
N LYS A 111 2.41 14.09 3.22
CA LYS A 111 2.21 14.13 1.75
C LYS A 111 3.54 14.41 1.04
N LYS A 112 3.93 13.57 0.09
CA LYS A 112 5.17 13.77 -0.68
C LYS A 112 5.11 13.20 -2.08
N ARG A 113 5.98 13.71 -2.95
CA ARG A 113 6.22 13.21 -4.30
C ARG A 113 7.44 12.31 -4.27
N LEU A 114 7.34 11.11 -4.83
CA LEU A 114 8.43 10.14 -4.88
C LEU A 114 8.25 9.18 -6.06
N ASP A 115 9.34 8.51 -6.42
CA ASP A 115 9.29 7.38 -7.33
C ASP A 115 8.95 6.11 -6.55
N VAL A 116 8.01 5.34 -7.09
CA VAL A 116 7.71 3.97 -6.63
C VAL A 116 8.17 2.98 -7.69
N TYR A 117 8.46 1.75 -7.26
CA TYR A 117 8.94 0.69 -8.12
C TYR A 117 7.83 -0.34 -8.32
N ILE A 118 7.52 -0.64 -9.58
CA ILE A 118 6.47 -1.60 -9.93
C ILE A 118 7.07 -2.99 -9.90
N ILE A 119 6.76 -3.77 -8.86
CA ILE A 119 7.28 -5.13 -8.67
C ILE A 119 6.50 -6.11 -9.55
N GLU A 120 5.18 -6.00 -9.53
CA GLU A 120 4.27 -6.80 -10.35
C GLU A 120 3.02 -5.99 -10.70
N MET A 121 2.61 -6.03 -11.97
CA MET A 121 1.35 -5.43 -12.40
C MET A 121 0.16 -6.36 -12.10
N GLY A 122 -0.84 -5.80 -11.44
CA GLY A 122 -2.05 -6.51 -11.04
C GLY A 122 -2.92 -6.92 -12.23
N LYS A 123 -3.73 -7.96 -12.01
CA LYS A 123 -4.66 -8.51 -13.01
C LYS A 123 -6.08 -7.96 -12.86
N GLY A 124 -6.25 -6.90 -12.05
CA GLY A 124 -7.55 -6.28 -11.79
C GLY A 124 -8.38 -7.01 -10.72
N LYS A 125 -7.78 -7.96 -9.99
CA LYS A 125 -8.39 -8.71 -8.89
C LYS A 125 -7.37 -9.00 -7.81
N VAL A 126 -7.82 -9.02 -6.56
CA VAL A 126 -7.07 -9.44 -5.37
C VAL A 126 -8.10 -9.87 -4.33
N ASP A 127 -7.81 -10.94 -3.60
CA ASP A 127 -8.66 -11.47 -2.54
C ASP A 127 -7.87 -11.70 -1.25
N GLU A 128 -8.60 -12.08 -0.19
CA GLU A 128 -8.03 -12.32 1.14
C GLU A 128 -6.98 -13.42 1.15
N GLN A 129 -7.20 -14.49 0.37
CA GLN A 129 -6.26 -15.60 0.29
C GLN A 129 -4.94 -15.15 -0.34
N THR A 130 -5.00 -14.45 -1.47
CA THR A 130 -3.80 -13.89 -2.13
C THR A 130 -3.00 -13.03 -1.18
N LEU A 131 -3.67 -12.13 -0.45
CA LEU A 131 -2.99 -11.22 0.49
C LEU A 131 -2.42 -11.97 1.70
N HIS A 132 -3.10 -13.01 2.18
CA HIS A 132 -2.60 -13.87 3.25
C HIS A 132 -1.36 -14.66 2.82
N GLU A 133 -1.38 -15.25 1.62
CA GLU A 133 -0.24 -15.98 1.06
C GLU A 133 0.99 -15.09 0.90
N LEU A 134 0.82 -13.85 0.40
CA LEU A 134 1.91 -12.88 0.28
C LEU A 134 2.57 -12.55 1.62
N ASN A 135 1.77 -12.37 2.68
CA ASN A 135 2.29 -12.05 4.00
C ASN A 135 2.90 -13.28 4.72
N ASN A 136 2.45 -14.50 4.39
CA ASN A 136 3.00 -15.72 4.97
C ASN A 136 4.26 -16.24 4.25
N PHE A 137 4.41 -16.00 2.96
CA PHE A 137 5.51 -16.56 2.15
C PHE A 137 6.91 -16.22 2.71
N ARG A 138 7.06 -15.08 3.38
CA ARG A 138 8.32 -14.68 4.02
C ARG A 138 8.58 -15.29 5.40
N GLY A 139 7.60 -15.93 6.04
CA GLY A 139 7.82 -16.72 7.27
C GLY A 139 8.74 -17.93 7.05
N SER A 140 8.80 -18.45 5.83
CA SER A 140 9.56 -19.64 5.44
C SER A 140 10.99 -19.37 4.94
N VAL A 141 11.36 -18.12 4.66
CA VAL A 141 12.71 -17.78 4.16
C VAL A 141 13.60 -17.22 5.28
N ALA A 142 13.02 -16.75 6.39
CA ALA A 142 13.76 -16.27 7.57
C ALA A 142 14.21 -17.40 8.54
N SER A 143 14.05 -18.67 8.15
CA SER A 143 14.40 -19.85 8.96
C SER A 143 15.49 -20.75 8.34
N LYS A 144 16.30 -20.20 7.41
CA LYS A 144 17.54 -20.84 6.94
C LYS A 144 18.70 -19.87 6.92
#